data_AF-A0A813HRX1-F1
#
_entry.id   AF-A0A813HRX1-F1
#
_cell.length_a   1.000
_cell.length_b   1.000
_cell.length_c   1.000
_cell.angle_alpha   90.00
_cell.angle_beta   90.00
_cell.angle_gamma   90.00
#
_symmetry.space_group_name_H-M   'P 1'
#
loop_
_entity.id
_entity.type
_entity.pdbx_description
1 polymer ?
#
loop_
_entity_poly.entity_id
_entity_poly.type
_entity_poly.pdbx_seq_one_letter_code
_entity_poly.pdbx_strand_id
1 'polypeptide(L)'
;MHLPGTAMDCKAAFRRRFAFIDDVDPDAFRAASDFMTSGQLAEDLVRPIDEGSHPLPELADRYDLRDLVDQYFDKMIKREALTEKSAARVLELALHSNANSSRDLAAAFLASHPTSTLHSGAFFTLSPEAAFVVLSRDDLRLSPPRFGARHYHEREVLRLVDLWVEKNAAQVEKAGLLVKAVRLELFSFADLTSFQYELGSLQALGPVRAQLTSATASTLKRRLALPLPADDGLAEPLRKRKRTLLADPVTEEIQRKILRATLDLCGAVFPALDAATGAETERSL
;
A
#
# COMPACT_ATOMS: atom_id res chain seq x y z
N MET A 1 -14.27 59.53 -30.14
CA MET A 1 -14.60 58.31 -29.36
C MET A 1 -13.34 57.84 -28.68
N HIS A 2 -13.17 58.17 -27.40
CA HIS A 2 -12.09 57.62 -26.57
C HIS A 2 -12.61 56.34 -25.92
N LEU A 3 -11.90 55.23 -26.09
CA LEU A 3 -12.13 53.99 -25.35
C LEU A 3 -11.30 54.06 -24.06
N PRO A 4 -11.93 54.12 -22.87
CA PRO A 4 -11.24 53.93 -21.62
C PRO A 4 -11.28 52.44 -21.24
N GLY A 5 -10.16 51.91 -20.74
CA GLY A 5 -10.18 50.67 -19.97
C GLY A 5 -9.43 49.49 -20.58
N THR A 6 -8.11 49.49 -20.46
CA THR A 6 -7.31 48.25 -20.59
C THR A 6 -6.23 48.11 -19.50
N ALA A 7 -5.97 49.14 -18.69
CA ALA A 7 -4.93 49.08 -17.67
C ALA A 7 -5.37 48.40 -16.34
N MET A 8 -6.67 48.37 -16.01
CA MET A 8 -7.15 47.73 -14.77
C MET A 8 -7.25 46.20 -14.87
N ASP A 9 -7.46 45.64 -16.07
CA ASP A 9 -7.61 44.19 -16.24
C ASP A 9 -6.29 43.43 -16.19
N CYS A 10 -5.17 44.05 -16.56
CA CYS A 10 -3.86 43.39 -16.46
C CYS A 10 -3.43 43.14 -15.01
N LYS A 11 -3.75 44.04 -14.08
CA LYS A 11 -3.39 43.89 -12.66
C LYS A 11 -4.24 42.81 -11.97
N ALA A 12 -5.52 42.70 -12.34
CA ALA A 12 -6.40 41.63 -11.87
C ALA A 12 -6.06 40.28 -12.49
N ALA A 13 -5.69 40.22 -13.78
CA ALA A 13 -5.20 39.01 -14.43
C ALA A 13 -3.84 38.57 -13.88
N PHE A 14 -2.92 39.50 -13.61
CA PHE A 14 -1.64 39.20 -12.96
C PHE A 14 -1.85 38.71 -11.53
N ARG A 15 -2.70 39.37 -10.73
CA ARG A 15 -3.08 38.85 -9.40
C ARG A 15 -3.78 37.50 -9.49
N ARG A 16 -4.63 37.21 -10.47
CA ARG A 16 -5.21 35.85 -10.61
C ARG A 16 -4.19 34.80 -11.03
N ARG A 17 -3.13 35.19 -11.73
CA ARG A 17 -2.04 34.30 -12.16
C ARG A 17 -0.96 34.10 -11.08
N PHE A 18 -0.82 35.05 -10.16
CA PHE A 18 0.21 35.08 -9.11
C PHE A 18 -0.32 35.16 -7.66
N ALA A 19 -1.65 35.15 -7.44
CA ALA A 19 -2.29 35.02 -6.11
C ALA A 19 -1.86 33.74 -5.38
N PHE A 20 -1.23 32.82 -6.11
CA PHE A 20 -0.66 31.60 -5.59
C PHE A 20 0.63 31.77 -4.78
N ILE A 21 1.26 32.96 -4.81
CA ILE A 21 2.49 33.25 -4.04
C ILE A 21 2.16 33.78 -2.64
N ASP A 22 0.99 34.39 -2.43
CA ASP A 22 0.64 35.04 -1.15
C ASP A 22 0.50 34.05 0.02
N ASP A 23 0.28 32.76 -0.26
CA ASP A 23 0.16 31.67 0.75
C ASP A 23 1.44 30.85 0.93
N VAL A 24 2.56 31.22 0.28
CA VAL A 24 3.81 30.46 0.37
C VAL A 24 4.65 30.97 1.53
N ASP A 25 5.07 30.05 2.41
CA ASP A 25 6.03 30.33 3.47
C ASP A 25 7.33 30.94 2.89
N PRO A 26 7.72 32.16 3.30
CA PRO A 26 8.87 32.85 2.71
C PRO A 26 10.18 32.09 2.85
N ASP A 27 10.35 31.35 3.96
CA ASP A 27 11.57 30.57 4.21
C ASP A 27 11.62 29.34 3.30
N ALA A 28 10.49 28.66 3.10
CA ALA A 28 10.38 27.57 2.13
C ALA A 28 10.63 28.05 0.69
N PHE A 29 10.08 29.22 0.32
CA PHE A 29 10.33 29.80 -1.00
C PHE A 29 11.80 30.10 -1.22
N ARG A 30 12.44 30.72 -0.22
CA ARG A 30 13.87 31.02 -0.27
C ARG A 30 14.70 29.74 -0.38
N ALA A 31 14.40 28.72 0.41
CA ALA A 31 15.06 27.42 0.35
C ALA A 31 14.95 26.77 -1.05
N ALA A 32 13.77 26.79 -1.66
CA ALA A 32 13.57 26.27 -3.00
C ALA A 32 14.32 27.09 -4.06
N SER A 33 14.33 28.42 -3.95
CA SER A 33 15.10 29.31 -4.84
C SER A 33 16.60 29.06 -4.73
N ASP A 34 17.13 28.94 -3.51
CA ASP A 34 18.54 28.65 -3.24
C ASP A 34 18.90 27.25 -3.77
N PHE A 35 17.99 26.28 -3.65
CA PHE A 35 18.15 24.96 -4.26
C PHE A 35 18.20 25.03 -5.80
N MET A 36 17.30 25.78 -6.45
CA MET A 36 17.29 25.91 -7.91
C MET A 36 18.57 26.54 -8.47
N THR A 37 19.26 27.35 -7.67
CA THR A 37 20.52 27.99 -8.08
C THR A 37 21.76 27.14 -7.76
N SER A 38 21.76 26.43 -6.63
CA SER A 38 22.93 25.67 -6.15
C SER A 38 22.87 24.17 -6.43
N GLY A 39 21.68 23.61 -6.64
CA GLY A 39 21.42 22.18 -6.69
C GLY A 39 21.50 21.46 -5.33
N GLN A 40 21.66 22.20 -4.22
CA GLN A 40 21.88 21.64 -2.89
C GLN A 40 20.96 22.25 -1.84
N LEU A 41 20.36 21.40 -1.01
CA LEU A 41 19.58 21.84 0.14
C LEU A 41 20.49 22.02 1.37
N ALA A 42 20.43 23.18 2.02
CA ALA A 42 21.13 23.41 3.27
C ALA A 42 20.50 22.62 4.43
N GLU A 43 21.31 22.05 5.33
CA GLU A 43 20.84 21.11 6.37
C GLU A 43 20.01 21.79 7.48
N ASP A 44 20.28 23.07 7.73
CA ASP A 44 19.57 23.91 8.69
C ASP A 44 18.11 24.18 8.27
N LEU A 45 17.80 24.04 6.98
CA LEU A 45 16.46 24.22 6.41
C LEU A 45 15.58 22.96 6.54
N VAL A 46 16.13 21.86 7.02
CA VAL A 46 15.39 20.61 7.26
C VAL A 46 14.87 20.61 8.69
N ARG A 47 13.55 20.55 8.87
CA ARG A 47 12.94 20.52 10.21
C ARG A 47 13.00 19.13 10.84
N PRO A 48 12.94 19.04 12.19
CA PRO A 48 12.79 17.79 12.92
C PRO A 48 11.58 16.97 12.45
N ILE A 49 11.65 15.64 12.55
CA ILE A 49 10.59 14.73 12.06
C ILE A 49 9.26 14.94 12.83
N ASP A 50 9.35 15.32 14.10
CA ASP A 50 8.18 15.55 14.97
C ASP A 50 7.45 16.88 14.67
N GLU A 51 8.05 17.81 13.91
CA GLU A 51 7.48 19.12 13.60
C GLU A 51 6.59 19.10 12.35
N GLY A 52 5.37 18.56 12.47
CA GLY A 52 4.27 18.82 11.54
C GLY A 52 4.56 18.52 10.05
N SER A 53 3.72 19.00 9.13
CA SER A 53 4.06 19.01 7.70
C SER A 53 4.92 20.23 7.41
N HIS A 54 6.01 20.03 6.65
CA HIS A 54 6.87 21.13 6.25
C HIS A 54 6.36 21.74 4.94
N PRO A 55 6.32 23.07 4.79
CA PRO A 55 5.87 23.71 3.55
C PRO A 55 6.80 23.44 2.36
N LEU A 56 8.09 23.15 2.60
CA LEU A 56 9.09 22.94 1.54
C LEU A 56 8.83 21.72 0.63
N PRO A 57 8.57 20.50 1.14
CA PRO A 57 8.16 19.38 0.28
C PRO A 57 6.88 19.65 -0.54
N GLU A 58 5.88 20.31 0.06
CA GLU A 58 4.64 20.68 -0.65
C GLU A 58 4.92 21.69 -1.77
N LEU A 59 5.78 22.69 -1.49
CA LEU A 59 6.23 23.65 -2.48
C LEU A 59 7.03 22.95 -3.59
N ALA A 60 7.94 22.06 -3.23
CA ALA A 60 8.78 21.33 -4.17
C ALA A 60 7.94 20.46 -5.11
N ASP A 61 6.94 19.74 -4.58
CA ASP A 61 5.99 18.96 -5.39
C ASP A 61 5.20 19.85 -6.37
N ARG A 62 4.74 21.01 -5.90
CA ARG A 62 4.00 21.99 -6.72
C ARG A 62 4.81 22.52 -7.91
N TYR A 63 6.12 22.64 -7.77
CA TYR A 63 7.03 23.13 -8.82
C TYR A 63 7.84 21.99 -9.49
N ASP A 64 7.47 20.72 -9.29
CA ASP A 64 8.13 19.51 -9.81
C ASP A 64 9.64 19.44 -9.50
N LEU A 65 10.04 19.94 -8.32
CA LEU A 65 11.41 19.90 -7.81
C LEU A 65 11.67 18.57 -7.06
N ARG A 66 11.61 17.45 -7.78
CA ARG A 66 11.72 16.10 -7.16
C ARG A 66 13.04 15.88 -6.42
N ASP A 67 14.14 16.34 -6.98
CA ASP A 67 15.47 16.23 -6.35
C ASP A 67 15.55 16.97 -5.01
N LEU A 68 14.78 18.06 -4.85
CA LEU A 68 14.69 18.79 -3.59
C LEU A 68 13.91 17.99 -2.54
N VAL A 69 12.82 17.33 -2.94
CA VAL A 69 12.05 16.44 -2.06
C VAL A 69 12.96 15.30 -1.58
N ASP A 70 13.65 14.62 -2.50
CA ASP A 70 14.54 13.51 -2.15
C ASP A 70 15.68 13.97 -1.22
N GLN A 71 16.34 15.10 -1.51
CA GLN A 71 17.37 15.66 -0.64
C GLN A 71 16.83 16.06 0.75
N TYR A 72 15.60 16.57 0.82
CA TYR A 72 14.95 16.94 2.08
C TYR A 72 14.79 15.70 2.98
N PHE A 73 14.20 14.63 2.46
CA PHE A 73 14.00 13.41 3.22
C PHE A 73 15.32 12.73 3.57
N ASP A 74 16.29 12.70 2.66
CA ASP A 74 17.62 12.13 2.92
C ASP A 74 18.32 12.82 4.09
N LYS A 75 18.30 14.16 4.11
CA LYS A 75 18.89 14.96 5.20
C LYS A 75 18.11 14.79 6.49
N MET A 76 16.78 14.72 6.43
CA MET A 76 15.92 14.49 7.59
C MET A 76 16.23 13.14 8.26
N ILE A 77 16.35 12.07 7.46
CA ILE A 77 16.68 10.72 7.93
C ILE A 77 18.14 10.63 8.44
N LYS A 78 19.06 11.42 7.89
CA LYS A 78 20.46 11.48 8.38
C LYS A 78 20.56 12.24 9.71
N ARG A 79 19.74 13.25 9.92
CA ARG A 79 19.73 14.09 11.13
C ARG A 79 19.18 13.34 12.34
N GLU A 80 18.13 12.55 12.15
CA GLU A 80 17.46 11.80 13.22
C GLU A 80 17.43 10.31 12.90
N ALA A 81 17.91 9.48 13.84
CA ALA A 81 17.91 8.04 13.67
C ALA A 81 16.49 7.50 13.45
N LEU A 82 16.35 6.61 12.48
CA LEU A 82 15.07 6.03 12.12
C LEU A 82 14.58 5.07 13.24
N THR A 83 13.69 5.58 14.09
CA THR A 83 12.87 4.84 15.06
C THR A 83 11.51 4.49 14.45
N GLU A 84 10.72 3.62 15.09
CA GLU A 84 9.38 3.24 14.59
C GLU A 84 8.44 4.44 14.45
N LYS A 85 8.41 5.32 15.46
CA LYS A 85 7.59 6.54 15.44
C LYS A 85 8.03 7.47 14.30
N SER A 86 9.34 7.69 14.17
CA SER A 86 9.87 8.53 13.10
C SER A 86 9.67 7.89 11.72
N ALA A 87 9.78 6.57 11.58
CA ALA A 87 9.56 5.87 10.32
C ALA A 87 8.09 5.96 9.89
N ALA A 88 7.15 5.81 10.84
CA ALA A 88 5.74 6.04 10.58
C ALA A 88 5.51 7.47 10.09
N ARG A 89 6.13 8.46 10.75
CA ARG A 89 5.98 9.86 10.36
C ARG A 89 6.60 10.17 8.99
N VAL A 90 7.81 9.67 8.73
CA VAL A 90 8.49 9.79 7.44
C VAL A 90 7.66 9.16 6.34
N LEU A 91 7.04 8.00 6.59
CA LEU A 91 6.19 7.33 5.61
C LEU A 91 4.96 8.19 5.26
N GLU A 92 4.28 8.76 6.25
CA GLU A 92 3.15 9.67 6.02
C GLU A 92 3.59 10.87 5.17
N LEU A 93 4.65 11.55 5.57
CA LEU A 93 5.15 12.73 4.86
C LEU A 93 5.57 12.37 3.43
N ALA A 94 6.28 11.26 3.24
CA ALA A 94 6.75 10.81 1.94
C ALA A 94 5.59 10.44 1.00
N LEU A 95 4.47 9.95 1.52
CA LEU A 95 3.26 9.71 0.73
C LEU A 95 2.62 11.00 0.25
N HIS A 96 2.54 12.02 1.11
CA HIS A 96 1.95 13.31 0.76
C HIS A 96 2.81 14.08 -0.26
N SER A 97 4.13 13.94 -0.21
CA SER A 97 5.08 14.62 -1.10
C SER A 97 5.59 13.74 -2.27
N ASN A 98 4.98 12.57 -2.49
CA ASN A 98 5.37 11.63 -3.55
C ASN A 98 6.87 11.24 -3.56
N ALA A 99 7.51 11.22 -2.39
CA ALA A 99 8.92 10.90 -2.20
C ALA A 99 9.14 9.37 -2.19
N ASN A 100 9.13 8.75 -3.37
CA ASN A 100 9.09 7.29 -3.53
C ASN A 100 10.24 6.55 -2.82
N SER A 101 11.47 7.06 -2.92
CA SER A 101 12.65 6.47 -2.28
C SER A 101 12.51 6.41 -0.75
N SER A 102 12.08 7.52 -0.15
CA SER A 102 11.89 7.68 1.28
C SER A 102 10.69 6.90 1.80
N ARG A 103 9.60 6.87 1.03
CA ARG A 103 8.44 6.01 1.28
C ARG A 103 8.86 4.56 1.37
N ASP A 104 9.62 4.08 0.37
CA ASP A 104 10.02 2.69 0.30
C ASP A 104 11.00 2.31 1.42
N LEU A 105 11.91 3.21 1.80
CA LEU A 105 12.82 3.04 2.93
C LEU A 105 12.06 2.96 4.26
N ALA A 106 11.18 3.92 4.54
CA ALA A 106 10.40 3.97 5.77
C ALA A 106 9.46 2.77 5.89
N ALA A 107 8.79 2.39 4.80
CA ALA A 107 7.95 1.21 4.77
C ALA A 107 8.76 -0.07 4.98
N ALA A 108 9.97 -0.19 4.40
CA ALA A 108 10.86 -1.33 4.63
C ALA A 108 11.26 -1.45 6.10
N PHE A 109 11.57 -0.32 6.73
CA PHE A 109 11.93 -0.27 8.13
C PHE A 109 10.77 -0.76 9.02
N LEU A 110 9.56 -0.25 8.81
CA LEU A 110 8.37 -0.66 9.56
C LEU A 110 8.02 -2.13 9.34
N ALA A 111 8.11 -2.60 8.09
CA ALA A 111 7.82 -3.99 7.72
C ALA A 111 8.85 -4.98 8.31
N SER A 112 10.08 -4.55 8.53
CA SER A 112 11.14 -5.38 9.12
C SER A 112 11.13 -5.43 10.65
N HIS A 113 10.39 -4.53 11.32
CA HIS A 113 10.29 -4.46 12.79
C HIS A 113 8.82 -4.59 13.31
N PRO A 114 8.04 -5.57 12.81
CA PRO A 114 6.62 -5.74 13.16
C PRO A 114 6.36 -5.95 14.65
N THR A 115 7.28 -6.63 15.33
CA THR A 115 7.12 -7.07 16.71
C THR A 115 7.16 -5.90 17.66
N SER A 116 7.97 -4.88 17.37
CA SER A 116 7.96 -3.67 18.17
C SER A 116 6.85 -2.75 17.68
N THR A 117 6.56 -2.62 16.38
CA THR A 117 5.49 -1.73 15.88
C THR A 117 4.07 -2.11 16.34
N LEU A 118 3.78 -3.40 16.47
CA LEU A 118 2.48 -3.88 16.97
C LEU A 118 2.31 -3.67 18.47
N HIS A 119 3.40 -3.70 19.24
CA HIS A 119 3.37 -3.47 20.69
C HIS A 119 3.51 -1.98 21.02
N SER A 120 4.24 -1.21 20.21
CA SER A 120 4.45 0.23 20.35
C SER A 120 3.28 1.06 19.82
N GLY A 121 2.45 0.47 18.97
CA GLY A 121 1.24 1.10 18.44
C GLY A 121 1.47 2.05 17.27
N ALA A 122 2.73 2.26 16.83
CA ALA A 122 3.05 3.16 15.72
C ALA A 122 2.38 2.75 14.40
N PHE A 123 2.16 1.45 14.17
CA PHE A 123 1.41 0.98 13.01
C PHE A 123 -0.06 1.43 13.03
N PHE A 124 -0.68 1.48 14.21
CA PHE A 124 -2.09 1.86 14.35
C PHE A 124 -2.32 3.36 14.26
N THR A 125 -1.27 4.18 14.32
CA THR A 125 -1.35 5.62 14.07
C THR A 125 -1.21 5.99 12.59
N LEU A 126 -0.89 5.02 11.73
CA LEU A 126 -0.77 5.24 10.29
C LEU A 126 -2.12 5.52 9.64
N SER A 127 -2.10 6.35 8.61
CA SER A 127 -3.16 6.48 7.62
C SER A 127 -3.39 5.13 6.91
N PRO A 128 -4.59 4.89 6.37
CA PRO A 128 -4.88 3.69 5.60
C PRO A 128 -3.91 3.48 4.43
N GLU A 129 -3.53 4.56 3.75
CA GLU A 129 -2.62 4.54 2.62
C GLU A 129 -1.21 4.10 3.06
N ALA A 130 -0.71 4.64 4.18
CA ALA A 130 0.58 4.26 4.74
C ALA A 130 0.57 2.82 5.28
N ALA A 131 -0.47 2.44 6.01
CA ALA A 131 -0.65 1.08 6.50
C ALA A 131 -0.72 0.08 5.33
N PHE A 132 -1.43 0.41 4.24
CA PHE A 132 -1.47 -0.41 3.03
C PHE A 132 -0.08 -0.61 2.41
N VAL A 133 0.73 0.44 2.32
CA VAL A 133 2.09 0.35 1.78
C VAL A 133 2.94 -0.59 2.62
N VAL A 134 2.88 -0.49 3.95
CA VAL A 134 3.59 -1.40 4.87
C VAL A 134 3.10 -2.85 4.71
N LEU A 135 1.78 -3.06 4.75
CA LEU A 135 1.17 -4.39 4.63
C LEU A 135 1.40 -5.03 3.25
N SER A 136 1.64 -4.24 2.21
CA SER A 136 1.86 -4.74 0.84
C SER A 136 3.29 -5.25 0.60
N ARG A 137 4.22 -5.05 1.54
CA ARG A 137 5.64 -5.35 1.34
C ARG A 137 6.00 -6.84 1.35
N ASP A 138 6.84 -7.25 0.41
CA ASP A 138 7.32 -8.63 0.29
C ASP A 138 8.21 -9.10 1.45
N ASP A 139 8.87 -8.14 2.11
CA ASP A 139 9.77 -8.35 3.25
C ASP A 139 9.09 -8.09 4.60
N LEU A 140 7.75 -7.95 4.62
CA LEU A 140 6.97 -7.90 5.86
C LEU A 140 7.35 -9.10 6.72
N ARG A 141 7.90 -8.81 7.87
CA ARG A 141 8.12 -9.80 8.91
C ARG A 141 6.85 -9.80 9.73
N LEU A 142 6.40 -10.96 10.16
CA LEU A 142 5.38 -11.08 11.20
C LEU A 142 5.96 -12.04 12.23
N SER A 143 5.60 -11.86 13.50
CA SER A 143 6.10 -12.71 14.58
C SER A 143 5.94 -14.18 14.20
N PRO A 144 6.98 -15.01 14.33
CA PRO A 144 6.81 -16.44 14.12
C PRO A 144 5.74 -16.95 15.09
N PRO A 145 4.86 -17.86 14.66
CA PRO A 145 3.82 -18.40 15.50
C PRO A 145 4.45 -19.04 16.74
N ARG A 146 3.99 -18.66 17.93
CA ARG A 146 4.59 -19.07 19.21
C ARG A 146 4.45 -20.58 19.53
N PHE A 147 3.71 -21.35 18.72
CA PHE A 147 3.30 -22.71 19.06
C PHE A 147 3.24 -23.69 17.88
N GLY A 148 4.29 -23.81 17.07
CA GLY A 148 4.43 -24.88 16.06
C GLY A 148 3.36 -24.93 14.96
N ALA A 149 2.36 -24.07 15.04
CA ALA A 149 1.33 -23.92 14.04
C ALA A 149 1.96 -23.30 12.81
N ARG A 150 1.82 -23.97 11.66
CA ARG A 150 2.12 -23.41 10.35
C ARG A 150 1.06 -22.36 10.02
N HIS A 151 1.02 -21.27 10.79
CA HIS A 151 0.15 -20.15 10.46
C HIS A 151 0.77 -19.43 9.27
N TYR A 152 -0.02 -19.40 8.20
CA TYR A 152 0.34 -18.75 6.95
C TYR A 152 0.42 -17.24 7.17
N HIS A 153 1.48 -16.66 6.64
CA HIS A 153 1.85 -15.26 6.81
C HIS A 153 0.69 -14.28 6.53
N GLU A 154 -0.11 -14.54 5.50
CA GLU A 154 -1.23 -13.66 5.13
C GLU A 154 -2.40 -13.66 6.12
N ARG A 155 -2.58 -14.74 6.90
CA ARG A 155 -3.61 -14.77 7.94
C ARG A 155 -3.28 -13.80 9.07
N GLU A 156 -1.99 -13.67 9.39
CA GLU A 156 -1.51 -12.67 10.34
C GLU A 156 -1.66 -11.25 9.76
N VAL A 157 -1.39 -11.04 8.46
CA VAL A 157 -1.66 -9.75 7.79
C VAL A 157 -3.12 -9.36 7.98
N LEU A 158 -4.06 -10.27 7.75
CA LEU A 158 -5.48 -9.97 7.94
C LEU A 158 -5.85 -9.67 9.39
N ARG A 159 -5.28 -10.39 10.37
CA ARG A 159 -5.44 -10.06 11.79
C ARG A 159 -4.95 -8.65 12.11
N LEU A 160 -3.86 -8.21 11.48
CA LEU A 160 -3.40 -6.82 11.61
C LEU A 160 -4.39 -5.82 11.04
N VAL A 161 -5.03 -6.14 9.91
CA VAL A 161 -6.08 -5.29 9.35
C VAL A 161 -7.28 -5.20 10.30
N ASP A 162 -7.74 -6.33 10.85
CA ASP A 162 -8.83 -6.36 11.84
C ASP A 162 -8.50 -5.50 13.07
N LEU A 163 -7.32 -5.70 13.67
CA LEU A 163 -6.82 -4.89 14.80
C LEU A 163 -6.67 -3.40 14.45
N TRP A 164 -6.23 -3.08 13.23
CA TRP A 164 -6.13 -1.69 12.80
C TRP A 164 -7.51 -1.04 12.72
N VAL A 165 -8.52 -1.75 12.23
CA VAL A 165 -9.90 -1.27 12.14
C VAL A 165 -10.51 -1.12 13.53
N GLU A 166 -10.23 -2.04 14.46
CA GLU A 166 -10.64 -1.90 15.87
C GLU A 166 -10.09 -0.64 16.51
N LYS A 167 -8.81 -0.32 16.25
CA LYS A 167 -8.16 0.90 16.79
C LYS A 167 -8.58 2.17 16.07
N ASN A 168 -9.01 2.08 14.81
CA ASN A 168 -9.38 3.21 13.96
C ASN A 168 -10.85 3.13 13.52
N ALA A 169 -11.77 2.97 14.48
CA ALA A 169 -13.20 2.82 14.22
C ALA A 169 -13.82 3.97 13.41
N ALA A 170 -13.25 5.18 13.47
CA ALA A 170 -13.68 6.32 12.67
C ALA A 170 -13.39 6.19 11.16
N GLN A 171 -12.51 5.25 10.78
CA GLN A 171 -12.02 5.07 9.41
C GLN A 171 -12.39 3.70 8.82
N VAL A 172 -13.40 3.02 9.38
CA VAL A 172 -13.79 1.65 8.97
C VAL A 172 -14.13 1.58 7.48
N GLU A 173 -14.71 2.61 6.89
CA GLU A 173 -15.01 2.67 5.44
C GLU A 173 -13.76 2.53 4.56
N LYS A 174 -12.58 2.92 5.10
CA LYS A 174 -11.30 2.80 4.40
C LYS A 174 -10.64 1.43 4.59
N ALA A 175 -11.19 0.55 5.44
CA ALA A 175 -10.67 -0.81 5.64
C ALA A 175 -10.60 -1.62 4.35
N GLY A 176 -11.47 -1.32 3.37
CA GLY A 176 -11.49 -1.99 2.07
C GLY A 176 -10.19 -1.80 1.28
N LEU A 177 -9.45 -0.72 1.55
CA LEU A 177 -8.12 -0.49 0.99
C LEU A 177 -7.08 -1.42 1.63
N LEU A 178 -7.08 -1.55 2.96
CA LEU A 178 -6.16 -2.43 3.69
C LEU A 178 -6.38 -3.91 3.36
N VAL A 179 -7.63 -4.31 3.18
CA VAL A 179 -7.98 -5.67 2.73
C VAL A 179 -7.31 -6.03 1.41
N LYS A 180 -7.12 -5.07 0.49
CA LYS A 180 -6.43 -5.31 -0.79
C LYS A 180 -4.95 -5.64 -0.63
N ALA A 181 -4.34 -5.32 0.52
CA ALA A 181 -2.95 -5.70 0.81
C ALA A 181 -2.81 -7.20 1.13
N VAL A 182 -3.91 -7.89 1.47
CA VAL A 182 -3.94 -9.32 1.76
C VAL A 182 -3.90 -10.10 0.46
N ARG A 183 -2.87 -10.94 0.29
CA ARG A 183 -2.68 -11.74 -0.92
C ARG A 183 -3.36 -13.09 -0.77
N LEU A 184 -4.66 -13.12 -1.05
CA LEU A 184 -5.48 -14.35 -0.95
C LEU A 184 -4.92 -15.49 -1.82
N GLU A 185 -4.16 -15.18 -2.87
CA GLU A 185 -3.50 -16.16 -3.72
C GLU A 185 -2.44 -17.00 -2.99
N LEU A 186 -1.92 -16.50 -1.86
CA LEU A 186 -0.91 -17.18 -1.06
C LEU A 186 -1.52 -18.07 0.05
N PHE A 187 -2.85 -18.07 0.22
CA PHE A 187 -3.55 -18.96 1.15
C PHE A 187 -3.55 -20.39 0.60
N SER A 188 -3.51 -21.41 1.47
CA SER A 188 -3.82 -22.79 1.07
C SER A 188 -5.31 -22.96 0.75
N PHE A 189 -5.70 -24.03 0.05
CA PHE A 189 -7.14 -24.34 -0.11
C PHE A 189 -7.83 -24.57 1.24
N ALA A 190 -7.14 -25.24 2.17
CA ALA A 190 -7.59 -25.38 3.55
C ALA A 190 -7.78 -24.02 4.24
N ASP A 191 -6.85 -23.08 4.06
CA ASP A 191 -6.99 -21.76 4.66
C ASP A 191 -8.16 -21.00 4.06
N LEU A 192 -8.30 -20.96 2.73
CA LEU A 192 -9.38 -20.24 2.05
C LEU A 192 -10.77 -20.73 2.51
N THR A 193 -10.91 -22.05 2.69
CA THR A 193 -12.16 -22.65 3.19
C THR A 193 -12.37 -22.36 4.67
N SER A 194 -11.35 -22.55 5.52
CA SER A 194 -11.43 -22.20 6.96
C SER A 194 -11.72 -20.71 7.18
N PHE A 195 -11.14 -19.86 6.32
CA PHE A 195 -11.24 -18.42 6.39
C PHE A 195 -12.68 -17.96 6.18
N GLN A 196 -13.43 -18.62 5.31
CA GLN A 196 -14.84 -18.31 5.10
C GLN A 196 -15.68 -18.52 6.37
N TYR A 197 -15.35 -19.52 7.20
CA TYR A 197 -16.00 -19.73 8.49
C TYR A 197 -15.56 -18.67 9.52
N GLU A 198 -14.29 -18.31 9.52
CA GLU A 198 -13.71 -17.35 10.46
C GLU A 198 -14.10 -15.90 10.17
N LEU A 199 -14.43 -15.54 8.92
CA LEU A 199 -14.92 -14.21 8.55
C LEU A 199 -16.12 -13.76 9.39
N GLY A 200 -16.92 -14.71 9.88
CA GLY A 200 -18.02 -14.43 10.81
C GLY A 200 -17.56 -13.89 12.17
N SER A 201 -16.40 -14.34 12.64
CA SER A 201 -15.80 -13.97 13.93
C SER A 201 -15.07 -12.62 13.92
N LEU A 202 -14.63 -12.15 12.76
CA LEU A 202 -13.99 -10.83 12.59
C LEU A 202 -15.08 -9.75 12.56
N GLN A 203 -15.40 -9.20 13.74
CA GLN A 203 -16.49 -8.24 13.90
C GLN A 203 -16.14 -6.87 13.32
N ALA A 204 -14.90 -6.41 13.51
CA ALA A 204 -14.48 -5.07 13.06
C ALA A 204 -14.48 -4.95 11.53
N LEU A 205 -14.21 -6.06 10.83
CA LEU A 205 -14.28 -6.14 9.36
C LEU A 205 -15.71 -6.31 8.81
N GLY A 206 -16.76 -6.12 9.63
CA GLY A 206 -18.16 -6.24 9.22
C GLY A 206 -18.48 -5.52 7.89
N PRO A 207 -18.16 -4.22 7.73
CA PRO A 207 -18.48 -3.47 6.51
C PRO A 207 -17.77 -3.99 5.25
N VAL A 208 -16.57 -4.57 5.39
CA VAL A 208 -15.78 -5.10 4.27
C VAL A 208 -15.97 -6.59 4.03
N ARG A 209 -16.81 -7.26 4.84
CA ARG A 209 -17.03 -8.70 4.80
C ARG A 209 -17.51 -9.18 3.43
N ALA A 210 -18.43 -8.46 2.79
CA ALA A 210 -18.93 -8.82 1.46
C ALA A 210 -17.81 -8.78 0.41
N GLN A 211 -16.93 -7.77 0.48
CA GLN A 211 -15.77 -7.65 -0.40
C GLN A 211 -14.78 -8.80 -0.17
N LEU A 212 -14.48 -9.14 1.09
CA LEU A 212 -13.61 -10.27 1.45
C LEU A 212 -14.17 -11.61 0.98
N THR A 213 -15.45 -11.87 1.20
CA THR A 213 -16.12 -13.10 0.75
C THR A 213 -16.07 -13.21 -0.77
N SER A 214 -16.35 -12.12 -1.48
CA SER A 214 -16.27 -12.08 -2.95
C SER A 214 -14.85 -12.28 -3.47
N ALA A 215 -13.85 -11.64 -2.85
CA ALA A 215 -12.44 -11.80 -3.19
C ALA A 215 -11.95 -13.24 -2.92
N THR A 216 -12.37 -13.85 -1.81
CA THR A 216 -12.06 -15.24 -1.46
C THR A 216 -12.69 -16.20 -2.47
N ALA A 217 -13.97 -16.03 -2.78
CA ALA A 217 -14.68 -16.86 -3.76
C ALA A 217 -14.09 -16.74 -5.17
N SER A 218 -13.74 -15.52 -5.61
CA SER A 218 -13.11 -15.31 -6.92
C SER A 218 -11.70 -15.90 -6.99
N THR A 219 -10.92 -15.79 -5.92
CA THR A 219 -9.60 -16.43 -5.81
C THR A 219 -9.71 -17.95 -5.85
N LEU A 220 -10.65 -18.53 -5.09
CA LEU A 220 -10.91 -19.96 -5.09
C LEU A 220 -11.37 -20.44 -6.46
N LYS A 221 -12.32 -19.74 -7.11
CA LYS A 221 -12.74 -20.05 -8.50
C LYS A 221 -11.57 -20.01 -9.47
N ARG A 222 -10.73 -18.97 -9.42
CA ARG A 222 -9.55 -18.82 -10.28
C ARG A 222 -8.57 -19.97 -10.07
N ARG A 223 -8.23 -20.28 -8.82
CA ARG A 223 -7.31 -21.37 -8.48
C ARG A 223 -7.89 -22.75 -8.81
N LEU A 224 -9.20 -22.94 -8.68
CA LEU A 224 -9.86 -24.18 -9.11
C LEU A 224 -9.96 -24.29 -10.63
N ALA A 225 -10.06 -23.19 -11.37
CA ALA A 225 -10.18 -23.20 -12.83
C ALA A 225 -8.84 -23.37 -13.57
N LEU A 226 -7.70 -23.04 -12.93
CA LEU A 226 -6.38 -23.25 -13.55
C LEU A 226 -6.24 -24.70 -14.08
N PRO A 227 -5.56 -24.97 -15.19
CA PRO A 227 -5.25 -26.35 -15.53
C PRO A 227 -4.42 -27.00 -14.41
N LEU A 228 -4.56 -28.30 -14.24
CA LEU A 228 -3.62 -29.07 -13.43
C LEU A 228 -2.26 -28.92 -14.11
N PRO A 229 -1.18 -28.57 -13.39
CA PRO A 229 0.12 -28.42 -14.03
C PRO A 229 0.48 -29.76 -14.67
N ALA A 230 0.44 -29.81 -16.00
CA ALA A 230 0.92 -30.92 -16.79
C ALA A 230 2.41 -30.68 -17.04
N ASP A 231 3.27 -30.86 -16.03
CA ASP A 231 4.75 -30.77 -16.04
C ASP A 231 5.44 -29.54 -16.68
N ASP A 232 4.75 -28.70 -17.44
CA ASP A 232 5.31 -27.57 -18.18
C ASP A 232 5.14 -26.29 -17.36
N GLY A 233 6.28 -25.81 -16.86
CA GLY A 233 6.44 -24.66 -15.96
C GLY A 233 6.10 -23.29 -16.55
N LEU A 234 4.96 -23.15 -17.22
CA LEU A 234 4.48 -21.90 -17.85
C LEU A 234 3.45 -21.12 -17.01
N ALA A 235 3.20 -21.51 -15.76
CA ALA A 235 2.41 -20.67 -14.86
C ALA A 235 3.26 -19.45 -14.43
N GLU A 236 2.75 -18.23 -14.68
CA GLU A 236 3.37 -17.01 -14.15
C GLU A 236 3.67 -17.19 -12.65
N PRO A 237 4.91 -16.93 -12.22
CA PRO A 237 5.27 -17.13 -10.83
C PRO A 237 4.48 -16.15 -9.97
N LEU A 238 3.54 -16.68 -9.18
CA LEU A 238 2.83 -15.91 -8.15
C LEU A 238 3.87 -15.10 -7.36
N ARG A 239 3.66 -13.79 -7.22
CA ARG A 239 4.57 -12.92 -6.46
C ARG A 239 4.56 -13.32 -4.98
N LYS A 240 5.50 -14.20 -4.60
CA LYS A 240 5.63 -14.71 -3.23
C LYS A 240 6.25 -13.64 -2.33
N ARG A 241 5.78 -13.53 -1.09
CA ARG A 241 6.54 -12.83 -0.06
C ARG A 241 7.75 -13.68 0.34
N LYS A 242 8.84 -13.04 0.77
CA LYS A 242 10.15 -13.69 1.00
C LYS A 242 10.14 -14.77 2.09
N ARG A 243 9.00 -15.03 2.76
CA ARG A 243 8.88 -15.94 3.92
C ARG A 243 7.56 -16.72 4.00
N THR A 244 6.74 -16.70 2.95
CA THR A 244 5.54 -17.52 2.95
C THR A 244 5.92 -18.98 2.72
N LEU A 245 5.75 -19.82 3.74
CA LEU A 245 5.76 -21.27 3.57
C LEU A 245 4.51 -21.61 2.76
N LEU A 246 4.70 -21.95 1.48
CA LEU A 246 3.61 -22.47 0.68
C LEU A 246 3.21 -23.85 1.21
N ALA A 247 1.92 -24.14 1.11
CA ALA A 247 1.41 -25.47 1.40
C ALA A 247 2.13 -26.51 0.52
N ASP A 248 2.25 -27.71 1.06
CA ASP A 248 2.83 -28.84 0.34
C ASP A 248 2.07 -29.05 -0.98
N PRO A 249 2.74 -29.01 -2.15
CA PRO A 249 2.08 -29.06 -3.44
C PRO A 249 1.24 -30.33 -3.62
N VAL A 250 1.65 -31.46 -3.03
CA VAL A 250 0.89 -32.72 -3.09
C VAL A 250 -0.42 -32.59 -2.30
N THR A 251 -0.35 -32.05 -1.09
CA THR A 251 -1.53 -31.80 -0.25
C THR A 251 -2.50 -30.81 -0.90
N GLU A 252 -2.00 -29.72 -1.47
CA GLU A 252 -2.80 -28.72 -2.20
C GLU A 252 -3.53 -29.36 -3.40
N GLU A 253 -2.84 -30.21 -4.13
CA GLU A 253 -3.38 -30.91 -5.30
C GLU A 253 -4.48 -31.90 -4.91
N ILE A 254 -4.29 -32.66 -3.82
CA ILE A 254 -5.33 -33.53 -3.26
C ILE A 254 -6.56 -32.71 -2.85
N GLN A 255 -6.36 -31.61 -2.12
CA GLN A 255 -7.45 -30.73 -1.69
C GLN A 255 -8.21 -30.13 -2.87
N ARG A 256 -7.47 -29.73 -3.92
CA ARG A 256 -8.05 -29.23 -5.16
C ARG A 256 -8.95 -30.25 -5.85
N LYS A 257 -8.48 -31.50 -5.98
CA LYS A 257 -9.27 -32.60 -6.57
C LYS A 257 -10.53 -32.87 -5.76
N ILE A 258 -10.41 -32.92 -4.43
CA ILE A 258 -11.55 -33.11 -3.52
C ILE A 258 -12.56 -31.97 -3.70
N LEU A 259 -12.10 -30.71 -3.68
CA LEU A 259 -12.97 -29.54 -3.83
C LEU A 259 -13.70 -29.52 -5.18
N ARG A 260 -13.00 -29.84 -6.29
CA ARG A 260 -13.64 -29.98 -7.61
C ARG A 260 -14.72 -31.07 -7.58
N ALA A 261 -14.40 -32.27 -7.10
CA ALA A 261 -15.36 -33.36 -7.02
C ALA A 261 -16.57 -33.01 -6.13
N THR A 262 -16.36 -32.34 -5.00
CA THR A 262 -17.47 -31.87 -4.14
C THR A 262 -18.35 -30.86 -4.86
N LEU A 263 -17.77 -29.92 -5.60
CA LEU A 263 -18.52 -28.90 -6.32
C LEU A 263 -19.28 -29.48 -7.53
N ASP A 264 -18.69 -30.46 -8.21
CA ASP A 264 -19.35 -31.23 -9.28
C ASP A 264 -20.58 -31.99 -8.73
N LEU A 265 -20.44 -32.63 -7.56
CA LEU A 265 -21.56 -33.29 -6.87
C LEU A 265 -22.66 -32.30 -6.44
N CYS A 266 -22.30 -31.05 -6.16
CA CYS A 266 -23.26 -29.99 -5.86
C CYS A 266 -23.85 -29.31 -7.11
N GLY A 267 -23.48 -29.73 -8.33
CA GLY A 267 -23.97 -29.17 -9.59
C GLY A 267 -23.42 -27.77 -9.91
N ALA A 268 -22.30 -27.36 -9.28
CA ALA A 268 -21.68 -26.07 -9.56
C ALA A 268 -20.82 -26.16 -10.83
N VAL A 269 -21.29 -25.54 -11.92
CA VAL A 269 -20.52 -25.45 -13.18
C VAL A 269 -19.44 -24.38 -13.05
N PHE A 270 -18.17 -24.76 -13.20
CA PHE A 270 -17.11 -23.78 -13.40
C PHE A 270 -17.05 -23.40 -14.87
N PRO A 271 -17.04 -22.09 -15.21
CA PRO A 271 -16.67 -21.70 -16.56
C PRO A 271 -15.26 -22.24 -16.79
N ALA A 272 -15.07 -22.98 -17.88
CA ALA A 272 -13.73 -23.21 -18.39
C ALA A 272 -13.06 -21.83 -18.50
N LEU A 273 -11.81 -21.71 -18.04
CA LEU A 273 -10.99 -20.56 -18.40
C LEU A 273 -10.80 -20.64 -19.92
N ASP A 274 -11.74 -20.07 -20.67
CA ASP A 274 -11.57 -19.85 -22.10
C ASP A 274 -10.24 -19.12 -22.25
N ALA A 275 -9.37 -19.66 -23.10
CA ALA A 275 -8.03 -19.18 -23.38
C ALA A 275 -8.09 -17.83 -24.13
N ALA A 276 -8.66 -16.80 -23.48
CA ALA A 276 -8.87 -15.46 -23.99
C ALA A 276 -7.78 -14.49 -23.54
N THR A 277 -6.54 -14.96 -23.43
CA THR A 277 -5.33 -14.13 -23.37
C THR A 277 -4.44 -14.51 -24.54
N GLY A 278 -4.82 -14.10 -25.73
CA GLY A 278 -4.04 -14.35 -26.95
C GLY A 278 -4.44 -13.55 -28.18
N ALA A 279 -5.32 -12.54 -28.09
CA ALA A 279 -5.78 -11.80 -29.26
C ALA A 279 -6.24 -10.36 -28.97
N GLU A 280 -5.47 -9.57 -28.24
CA GLU A 280 -5.60 -8.09 -28.29
C GLU A 280 -4.21 -7.46 -28.31
N THR A 281 -3.45 -7.73 -29.37
CA THR A 281 -2.24 -6.95 -29.70
C THR A 281 -2.06 -6.87 -31.20
N GLU A 282 -3.09 -6.46 -31.93
CA GLU A 282 -2.96 -6.07 -33.34
C GLU A 282 -4.23 -5.31 -33.75
N ARG A 283 -4.29 -4.01 -33.42
CA ARG A 283 -5.02 -2.95 -34.13
C ARG A 283 -4.96 -1.64 -33.35
N SER A 284 -3.87 -0.91 -33.57
CA SER A 284 -3.84 0.56 -33.72
C SER A 284 -2.42 0.92 -34.14
N LEU A 285 -2.16 0.78 -35.44
CA LEU A 285 -1.35 1.73 -36.18
C LEU A 285 -2.21 2.97 -36.45
#